data_AF-A0A2N1M4Q5-F1
#
_entry.id   AF-A0A2N1M4Q5-F1
#
_cell.length_a   1.000
_cell.length_b   1.000
_cell.length_c   1.000
_cell.angle_alpha   90.00
_cell.angle_beta   90.00
_cell.angle_gamma   90.00
#
_symmetry.space_group_name_H-M   'P 1'
#
loop_
_entity.id
_entity.type
_entity.pdbx_description
1 polymer ?
#
loop_
_entity_poly.entity_id
_entity_poly.type
_entity_poly.pdbx_seq_one_letter_code
_entity_poly.pdbx_strand_id
1 'polypeptide(L)'
;MPMLNERFFGKVDAIIKKFLTTVMLGKQKSQMNQSVCYDINQITEWHHLIEMEADNEEISMGIREQEQDTKQILLRSLVSNLPMKAILEVWNVRATGTYGIWHYVILLNDGTHLCT
;
A
#
# COMPACT_ATOMS: atom_id res chain seq x y z
N MET A 1 -11.20 -11.96 -12.11
CA MET A 1 -10.16 -11.18 -12.81
C MET A 1 -9.50 -12.07 -13.86
N PRO A 2 -9.13 -11.55 -15.03
CA PRO A 2 -8.26 -12.26 -15.98
C PRO A 2 -6.95 -12.69 -15.29
N MET A 3 -6.18 -13.59 -15.91
CA MET A 3 -4.86 -14.03 -15.42
C MET A 3 -3.80 -12.92 -15.58
N LEU A 4 -3.98 -11.79 -14.88
CA LEU A 4 -3.10 -10.61 -14.93
C LEU A 4 -1.68 -10.97 -14.47
N ASN A 5 -1.56 -11.94 -13.57
CA ASN A 5 -0.30 -12.50 -13.11
C ASN A 5 0.54 -13.06 -14.25
N GLU A 6 -0.05 -13.71 -15.26
CA GLU A 6 0.72 -14.25 -16.39
C GLU A 6 1.15 -13.14 -17.35
N ARG A 7 0.29 -12.11 -17.52
CA ARG A 7 0.57 -10.96 -18.39
C ARG A 7 1.69 -10.06 -17.85
N PHE A 8 1.63 -9.68 -16.56
CA PHE A 8 2.55 -8.72 -15.97
C PHE A 8 3.72 -9.38 -15.22
N PHE A 9 3.49 -10.57 -14.67
CA PHE A 9 4.43 -11.24 -13.77
C PHE A 9 4.88 -12.62 -14.27
N GLY A 10 4.74 -12.93 -15.56
CA GLY A 10 5.00 -14.28 -16.09
C GLY A 10 6.36 -14.88 -15.72
N LYS A 11 7.43 -14.06 -15.68
CA LYS A 11 8.77 -14.50 -15.22
C LYS A 11 8.79 -14.86 -13.73
N VAL A 12 8.17 -14.03 -12.88
CA VAL A 12 8.08 -14.26 -11.43
C VAL A 12 7.22 -15.48 -11.15
N ASP A 13 6.06 -15.59 -11.81
CA ASP A 13 5.14 -16.71 -11.71
C ASP A 13 5.84 -18.05 -12.06
N ALA A 14 6.64 -18.06 -13.11
CA ALA A 14 7.43 -19.24 -13.51
C ALA A 14 8.48 -19.66 -12.47
N ILE A 15 9.01 -18.71 -11.68
CA ILE A 15 9.96 -19.01 -10.59
C ILE A 15 9.20 -19.53 -9.38
N ILE A 16 8.21 -18.78 -8.87
CA ILE A 16 7.53 -19.12 -7.62
C ILE A 16 6.75 -20.45 -7.72
N LYS A 17 6.24 -20.80 -8.91
CA LYS A 17 5.61 -22.10 -9.20
C LYS A 17 6.51 -23.29 -8.86
N LYS A 18 7.83 -23.14 -8.94
CA LYS A 18 8.79 -24.22 -8.67
C LYS A 18 9.04 -24.44 -7.18
N PHE A 19 8.81 -23.43 -6.35
CA PHE A 19 9.23 -23.42 -4.95
C PHE A 19 8.05 -23.39 -3.95
N LEU A 20 6.88 -22.91 -4.37
CA LEU A 20 5.72 -22.75 -3.49
C LEU A 20 4.76 -23.94 -3.56
N THR A 21 4.18 -24.29 -2.41
CA THR A 21 3.03 -25.21 -2.34
C THR A 21 1.82 -24.60 -3.04
N THR A 22 0.87 -25.44 -3.48
CA THR A 22 -0.34 -25.00 -4.19
C THR A 22 -1.09 -23.89 -3.45
N VAL A 23 -1.20 -24.00 -2.12
CA VAL A 23 -1.88 -22.99 -1.29
C VAL A 23 -1.13 -21.65 -1.30
N MET A 24 0.18 -21.67 -1.10
CA MET A 24 0.99 -20.45 -1.09
C MET A 24 1.08 -19.82 -2.48
N LEU A 25 1.17 -20.64 -3.53
CA LEU A 25 1.14 -20.20 -4.91
C LEU A 25 -0.19 -19.48 -5.23
N GLY A 26 -1.32 -20.04 -4.79
CA GLY A 26 -2.63 -19.41 -4.93
C GLY A 26 -2.69 -18.03 -4.28
N LYS A 27 -2.20 -17.91 -3.04
CA LYS A 27 -2.12 -16.63 -2.32
C LYS A 27 -1.23 -15.61 -3.05
N GLN A 28 -0.04 -16.02 -3.47
CA GLN A 28 0.89 -15.13 -4.19
C GLN A 28 0.32 -14.65 -5.53
N LYS A 29 -0.32 -15.53 -6.29
CA LYS A 29 -1.02 -15.15 -7.52
C LYS A 29 -2.16 -14.17 -7.27
N SER A 30 -2.93 -14.36 -6.19
CA SER A 30 -3.96 -13.41 -5.80
C SER A 30 -3.37 -12.03 -5.52
N GLN A 31 -2.27 -11.96 -4.76
CA GLN A 31 -1.58 -10.71 -4.46
C GLN A 31 -1.03 -10.03 -5.72
N MET A 32 -0.37 -10.78 -6.63
CA MET A 32 0.08 -10.25 -7.92
C MET A 32 -1.08 -9.67 -8.75
N ASN A 33 -2.21 -10.37 -8.80
CA ASN A 33 -3.39 -9.88 -9.53
C ASN A 33 -4.01 -8.63 -8.89
N GLN A 34 -4.00 -8.53 -7.56
CA GLN A 34 -4.50 -7.35 -6.85
C GLN A 34 -3.58 -6.14 -7.01
N SER A 35 -2.26 -6.36 -7.07
CA SER A 35 -1.28 -5.27 -7.15
C SER A 35 -1.45 -4.33 -8.35
N VAL A 36 -2.07 -4.80 -9.45
CA VAL A 36 -2.31 -3.99 -10.65
C VAL A 36 -3.65 -3.25 -10.63
N CYS A 37 -4.41 -3.36 -9.54
CA CYS A 37 -5.69 -2.68 -9.33
C CYS A 37 -5.61 -1.51 -8.36
N TYR A 38 -4.43 -0.90 -8.27
CA TYR A 38 -4.23 0.29 -7.49
C TYR A 38 -3.78 1.44 -8.38
N ASP A 39 -4.39 2.61 -8.16
CA ASP A 39 -3.89 3.86 -8.70
C ASP A 39 -2.84 4.39 -7.72
N ILE A 40 -1.66 4.74 -8.24
CA ILE A 40 -0.54 5.25 -7.44
C ILE A 40 -0.12 6.63 -7.93
N ASN A 41 0.15 7.55 -7.00
CA ASN A 41 0.68 8.87 -7.30
C ASN A 41 1.79 9.23 -6.31
N GLN A 42 2.96 9.62 -6.81
CA GLN A 42 4.02 10.13 -5.95
C GLN A 42 3.66 11.54 -5.48
N ILE A 43 3.90 11.81 -4.20
CA ILE A 43 3.66 13.10 -3.59
C ILE A 43 5.00 13.76 -3.31
N THR A 44 5.33 14.80 -4.06
CA THR A 44 6.59 15.54 -3.87
C THR A 44 6.52 16.46 -2.66
N GLU A 45 5.40 17.15 -2.47
CA GLU A 45 5.18 18.12 -1.39
C GLU A 45 4.40 17.52 -0.22
N TRP A 46 4.76 16.31 0.19
CA TRP A 46 4.02 15.55 1.21
C TRP A 46 4.02 16.22 2.60
N HIS A 47 4.98 17.11 2.88
CA HIS A 47 5.04 17.86 4.14
C HIS A 47 3.77 18.68 4.39
N HIS A 48 3.17 19.26 3.34
CA HIS A 48 1.92 20.01 3.47
C HIS A 48 0.72 19.11 3.84
N LEU A 49 0.77 17.81 3.53
CA LEU A 49 -0.28 16.88 3.92
C LEU A 49 -0.33 16.64 5.42
N ILE A 50 0.82 16.72 6.10
CA ILE A 50 0.88 16.60 7.56
C ILE A 50 0.15 17.77 8.23
N GLU A 51 0.27 18.96 7.66
CA GLU A 51 -0.40 20.17 8.15
C GLU A 51 -1.91 20.14 7.86
N MET A 52 -2.32 19.50 6.76
CA MET A 52 -3.73 19.39 6.33
C MET A 52 -4.50 18.23 6.97
N GLU A 53 -3.84 17.19 7.52
CA GLU A 53 -4.48 16.09 8.27
C GLU A 53 -5.09 16.55 9.63
N ALA A 54 -5.57 17.79 9.75
CA ALA A 54 -6.12 18.36 10.97
C ALA A 54 -7.57 17.90 11.25
N ASP A 55 -7.74 17.44 12.50
CA ASP A 55 -8.95 17.27 13.33
C ASP A 55 -10.14 16.41 12.89
N ASN A 56 -10.26 15.96 11.64
CA ASN A 56 -11.48 15.25 11.19
C ASN A 56 -11.28 13.91 10.46
N GLU A 57 -10.04 13.43 10.28
CA GLU A 57 -9.82 12.05 9.80
C GLU A 57 -9.99 11.05 10.96
N GLU A 58 -11.21 10.54 11.12
CA GLU A 58 -11.53 9.52 12.10
C GLU A 58 -10.97 8.16 11.62
N ILE A 59 -10.07 7.57 12.40
CA ILE A 59 -9.72 6.15 12.25
C ILE A 59 -10.99 5.36 12.57
N SER A 60 -11.46 4.51 11.66
CA SER A 60 -12.62 3.65 11.93
C SER A 60 -12.38 2.85 13.21
N MET A 61 -13.31 3.00 14.16
CA MET A 61 -13.33 2.26 15.43
C MET A 61 -13.97 0.87 15.27
N GLY A 62 -14.23 0.42 14.03
CA GLY A 62 -14.82 -0.89 13.73
C GLY A 62 -13.93 -2.08 14.13
N ILE A 63 -14.52 -3.28 14.17
CA ILE A 63 -13.77 -4.52 14.42
C ILE A 63 -12.76 -4.71 13.28
N ARG A 64 -11.45 -4.70 13.62
CA ARG A 64 -10.30 -4.69 12.68
C ARG A 64 -10.32 -5.77 11.59
N GLU A 65 -11.07 -6.85 11.79
CA GLU A 65 -11.17 -7.97 10.84
C GLU A 65 -12.24 -7.75 9.76
N GLN A 66 -13.12 -6.77 9.94
CA GLN A 66 -14.31 -6.56 9.10
C GLN A 66 -14.12 -5.48 8.03
N GLU A 67 -13.08 -4.64 8.14
CA GLU A 67 -12.75 -3.58 7.19
C GLU A 67 -11.28 -3.65 6.79
N GLN A 68 -10.95 -4.48 5.81
CA GLN A 68 -9.56 -4.75 5.39
C GLN A 68 -8.85 -3.53 4.77
N ASP A 69 -9.61 -2.57 4.25
CA ASP A 69 -9.10 -1.38 3.55
C ASP A 69 -9.30 -0.09 4.35
N THR A 70 -9.56 -0.13 5.66
CA THR A 70 -9.66 1.11 6.44
C THR A 70 -8.29 1.55 6.95
N LYS A 71 -7.98 2.86 6.87
CA LYS A 71 -6.75 3.45 7.43
C LYS A 71 -6.64 3.11 8.91
N GLN A 72 -5.51 2.55 9.35
CA GLN A 72 -5.28 2.18 10.74
C GLN A 72 -4.39 3.19 11.47
N ILE A 73 -3.60 3.95 10.72
CA ILE A 73 -2.72 4.99 11.24
C ILE A 73 -2.69 6.17 10.27
N LEU A 74 -2.56 7.39 10.80
CA LEU A 74 -2.45 8.60 9.99
C LEU A 74 -1.03 8.78 9.48
N LEU A 75 -0.87 9.46 8.33
CA LEU A 75 0.45 9.73 7.75
C LEU A 75 1.29 10.56 8.72
N ARG A 76 0.70 11.59 9.34
CA ARG A 76 1.37 12.42 10.35
C ARG A 76 1.97 11.57 11.47
N SER A 77 1.25 10.54 11.92
CA SER A 77 1.68 9.67 13.01
C SER A 77 2.87 8.80 12.60
N LEU A 78 2.86 8.26 11.37
CA LEU A 78 3.99 7.52 10.82
C LEU A 78 5.24 8.39 10.69
N VAL A 79 5.08 9.62 10.18
CA VAL A 79 6.23 10.48 9.88
C VAL A 79 6.78 11.19 11.12
N SER A 80 5.96 11.42 12.14
CA SER A 80 6.34 12.17 13.35
C SER A 80 7.62 11.68 14.06
N ASN A 81 7.93 10.38 13.96
CA ASN A 81 9.09 9.77 14.60
C ASN A 81 10.25 9.48 13.64
N LEU A 82 10.15 9.91 12.37
CA LEU A 82 11.15 9.64 11.35
C LEU A 82 12.02 10.87 11.08
N PRO A 83 13.34 10.69 10.93
CA PRO A 83 14.18 11.76 10.41
C PRO A 83 13.81 12.04 8.96
N MET A 84 13.61 13.31 8.60
CA MET A 84 13.24 13.74 7.23
C MET A 84 14.16 13.16 6.16
N LYS A 85 15.47 13.11 6.43
CA LYS A 85 16.49 12.54 5.53
C LYS A 85 16.37 11.02 5.31
N ALA A 86 15.60 10.33 6.13
CA ALA A 86 15.34 8.90 5.98
C ALA A 86 14.20 8.63 4.99
N ILE A 87 13.32 9.60 4.76
CA ILE A 87 12.20 9.48 3.83
C ILE A 87 12.72 9.75 2.42
N LEU A 88 12.62 8.75 1.57
CA LEU A 88 13.02 8.84 0.16
C LEU A 88 11.84 9.30 -0.69
N GLU A 89 10.69 8.66 -0.54
CA GLU A 89 9.48 8.95 -1.32
C GLU A 89 8.23 8.73 -0.49
N VAL A 90 7.17 9.49 -0.80
CA VAL A 90 5.83 9.27 -0.27
C VAL A 90 4.88 9.07 -1.44
N TRP A 91 4.10 8.01 -1.38
CA TRP A 91 3.16 7.62 -2.42
C TRP A 91 1.76 7.58 -1.85
N ASN A 92 0.80 8.13 -2.59
CA ASN A 92 -0.61 7.92 -2.36
C ASN A 92 -1.06 6.69 -3.18
N VAL A 93 -1.76 5.78 -2.53
CA VAL A 93 -2.26 4.53 -3.09
C VAL A 93 -3.76 4.41 -2.82
N ARG A 94 -4.55 4.10 -3.85
CA ARG A 94 -5.96 3.72 -3.70
C ARG A 94 -6.33 2.54 -4.58
N ALA A 95 -7.32 1.76 -4.18
CA ALA A 95 -7.89 0.76 -5.07
C ALA A 95 -8.61 1.45 -6.24
N THR A 96 -8.32 1.03 -7.46
CA THR A 96 -8.91 1.59 -8.68
C THR A 96 -10.43 1.48 -8.62
N GLY A 97 -11.13 2.59 -8.84
CA GLY A 97 -12.60 2.65 -8.83
C GLY A 97 -13.25 2.79 -7.45
N THR A 98 -12.45 2.85 -6.37
CA THR A 98 -12.94 3.22 -5.03
C THR A 98 -12.86 4.74 -4.83
N TYR A 99 -13.83 5.30 -4.10
CA TYR A 99 -13.85 6.72 -3.73
C TYR A 99 -13.65 6.86 -2.22
N GLY A 100 -12.81 7.80 -1.80
CA GLY A 100 -12.75 8.29 -0.42
C GLY A 100 -11.70 7.66 0.49
N ILE A 101 -11.08 6.53 0.13
CA ILE A 101 -10.00 5.91 0.93
C ILE A 101 -8.68 6.01 0.18
N TRP A 102 -7.74 6.70 0.79
CA TRP A 102 -6.36 6.82 0.31
C TRP A 102 -5.43 6.29 1.38
N HIS A 103 -4.53 5.39 1.00
CA HIS A 103 -3.43 4.96 1.85
C HIS A 103 -2.15 5.66 1.41
N TYR A 104 -1.22 5.82 2.35
CA TYR A 104 0.10 6.32 2.07
C TYR A 104 1.12 5.21 2.25
N VAL A 105 2.09 5.16 1.33
CA VAL A 105 3.28 4.32 1.44
C VAL A 105 4.49 5.25 1.50
N ILE A 106 5.27 5.14 2.56
CA ILE A 106 6.52 5.87 2.76
C ILE A 106 7.66 4.91 2.45
N LEU A 107 8.48 5.24 1.45
CA LEU A 107 9.70 4.51 1.15
C LEU A 107 10.88 5.15 1.89
N LEU A 108 11.63 4.35 2.63
CA LEU A 108 12.80 4.80 3.38
C LEU A 108 14.09 4.54 2.62
N ASN A 109 15.13 5.29 2.95
CA ASN A 109 16.44 5.22 2.29
C ASN A 109 17.20 3.90 2.52
N ASP A 110 16.77 3.07 3.47
CA ASP A 110 17.29 1.73 3.73
C ASP A 110 16.55 0.63 2.93
N GLY A 111 15.55 1.02 2.13
CA GLY A 111 14.73 0.12 1.32
C GLY A 111 13.52 -0.47 2.07
N THR A 112 13.31 -0.12 3.34
CA THR A 112 12.08 -0.47 4.07
C THR A 112 10.94 0.49 3.72
N HIS A 113 9.72 0.13 4.11
CA HIS A 113 8.53 0.95 3.88
C HIS A 113 7.57 0.93 5.06
N LEU A 114 6.76 1.98 5.15
CA LEU A 114 5.69 2.12 6.14
C LEU A 114 4.37 2.43 5.41
N CYS A 115 3.25 1.91 5.93
CA CYS A 115 1.94 2.06 5.32
C CYS A 115 0.90 2.51 6.36
N THR A 116 -0.10 3.28 5.90
CA THR A 116 -1.27 3.72 6.71
C THR A 116 -2.42 2.73 6.71
#